data_AF-A0A645EKQ0-F1
#
_entry.id   AF-A0A645EKQ0-F1
#
_cell.length_a   1.000
_cell.length_b   1.000
_cell.length_c   1.000
_cell.angle_alpha   90.00
_cell.angle_beta   90.00
_cell.angle_gamma   90.00
#
_symmetry.space_group_name_H-M   'P 1'
#
loop_
_entity.id
_entity.type
_entity.pdbx_description
1 polymer ?
#
loop_
_entity_poly.entity_id
_entity_poly.type
_entity_poly.pdbx_seq_one_letter_code
_entity_poly.pdbx_strand_id
1 'polypeptide(L)'
;MAPQTIQRSEGKAKLDDLVSKAKAIKLEVILAVGHTDRIGSDSYNQKLSEKRAAAVKEYLVAKGIEANRVYTEGKGETQPVTGDKCGKSDKKSKSLIDCLQPDRRVDIEVIGTK
;
A
#
# COMPACT_ATOMS: atom_id res chain seq x y z
N MET A 1 11.88 7.23 10.27
CA MET A 1 10.73 6.33 10.56
C MET A 1 10.77 5.20 9.55
N ALA A 2 10.33 3.99 9.91
CA ALA A 2 10.34 2.84 9.00
C ALA A 2 9.01 2.75 8.20
N PRO A 3 9.02 2.24 6.96
CA PRO A 3 7.80 2.07 6.16
C PRO A 3 6.84 1.07 6.83
N GLN A 4 5.54 1.37 6.80
CA GLN A 4 4.49 0.50 7.34
C GLN A 4 3.69 -0.16 6.21
N THR A 5 3.55 -1.48 6.28
CA THR A 5 2.72 -2.25 5.34
C THR A 5 1.29 -2.38 5.85
N ILE A 6 0.32 -1.97 5.04
CA ILE A 6 -1.10 -2.02 5.38
C ILE A 6 -1.84 -3.05 4.52
N GLN A 7 -2.49 -4.01 5.19
CA GLN A 7 -3.35 -5.02 4.57
C GLN A 7 -4.82 -4.63 4.61
N ARG A 8 -5.61 -5.08 3.63
CA ARG A 8 -7.03 -4.68 3.46
C ARG A 8 -7.92 -4.97 4.66
N SER A 9 -7.72 -6.09 5.36
CA SER A 9 -8.54 -6.49 6.53
C SER A 9 -8.31 -5.61 7.76
N GLU A 10 -7.09 -5.09 7.92
CA GLU A 10 -6.68 -4.25 9.07
C GLU A 10 -6.55 -2.77 8.70
N GLY A 11 -6.90 -2.41 7.46
CA GLY A 11 -6.42 -1.19 6.82
C GLY A 11 -6.81 0.09 7.53
N LYS A 12 -8.09 0.21 7.91
CA LYS A 12 -8.61 1.43 8.53
C LYS A 12 -7.98 1.73 9.89
N ALA A 13 -7.86 0.71 10.75
CA ALA A 13 -7.29 0.89 12.09
C ALA A 13 -5.81 1.33 12.03
N LYS A 14 -5.02 0.76 11.12
CA LYS A 14 -3.63 1.18 10.91
C LYS A 14 -3.53 2.61 10.35
N LEU A 15 -4.42 2.99 9.44
CA LEU A 15 -4.48 4.35 8.93
C LEU A 15 -4.87 5.35 10.01
N ASP A 16 -5.79 5.01 10.91
CA ASP A 16 -6.18 5.85 12.05
C ASP A 16 -5.02 6.07 13.03
N ASP A 17 -4.24 5.02 13.33
CA ASP A 17 -3.02 5.12 14.14
C ASP A 17 -1.96 6.00 13.46
N LEU A 18 -1.77 5.85 12.15
CA LEU A 18 -0.87 6.70 11.36
C LEU A 18 -1.28 8.17 11.40
N VAL A 19 -2.57 8.48 11.25
CA VAL A 19 -3.08 9.86 11.36
C VAL A 19 -2.76 10.44 12.74
N SER A 20 -2.93 9.64 13.80
CA SER A 20 -2.66 10.08 15.17
C SER A 20 -1.17 10.38 15.37
N LYS A 21 -0.29 9.54 14.85
CA LYS A 21 1.17 9.75 14.88
C LYS A 21 1.61 10.92 14.02
N ALA A 22 1.01 11.10 12.84
CA ALA A 22 1.30 12.19 11.93
C ALA A 22 0.97 13.57 12.53
N LYS A 23 -0.03 13.65 13.42
CA LYS A 23 -0.36 14.88 14.17
C LYS A 23 0.64 15.21 15.28
N ALA A 24 1.40 14.23 15.76
CA ALA A 24 2.38 14.40 16.83
C ALA A 24 3.77 14.79 16.33
N ILE A 25 3.94 14.94 15.00
CA ILE A 25 5.20 15.34 14.36
C ILE A 25 4.96 16.50 13.41
N LYS A 26 6.02 17.21 13.04
CA LYS A 26 6.01 18.10 11.89
C LYS A 26 6.03 17.24 10.62
N LEU A 27 4.84 16.82 10.18
CA LEU A 27 4.68 16.02 8.98
C LEU A 27 5.17 16.80 7.75
N GLU A 28 6.09 16.23 6.99
CA GLU A 28 6.53 16.80 5.71
C GLU A 28 5.78 16.13 4.56
N VAL A 29 5.91 14.81 4.46
CA VAL A 29 5.38 14.02 3.35
C VAL A 29 4.92 12.64 3.84
N ILE A 30 3.83 12.15 3.25
CA ILE A 30 3.40 10.75 3.27
C ILE A 30 3.46 10.22 1.85
N LEU A 31 4.15 9.11 1.63
CA LEU A 31 4.16 8.39 0.36
C LEU A 31 3.38 7.07 0.54
N ALA A 32 2.31 6.90 -0.23
CA ALA A 32 1.54 5.67 -0.28
C ALA A 32 1.83 4.92 -1.58
N VAL A 33 2.44 3.73 -1.49
CA VAL A 33 2.83 2.92 -2.63
C VAL A 33 1.95 1.66 -2.70
N GLY A 34 1.17 1.55 -3.78
CA GLY A 34 0.31 0.40 -4.01
C GLY A 34 1.05 -0.74 -4.70
N HIS A 35 0.77 -1.97 -4.27
CA HIS A 35 1.29 -3.18 -4.88
C HIS A 35 0.17 -4.18 -5.18
N THR A 36 0.43 -5.04 -6.16
CA THR A 36 -0.37 -6.22 -6.47
C THR A 36 0.50 -7.45 -6.44
N ASP A 37 -0.14 -8.61 -6.36
CA ASP A 37 0.49 -9.86 -6.73
C ASP A 37 0.56 -10.00 -8.26
N ARG A 38 1.28 -11.03 -8.73
CA ARG A 38 1.50 -11.31 -10.15
C ARG A 38 0.27 -11.83 -10.91
N ILE A 39 -0.87 -12.05 -10.28
CA ILE A 39 -2.06 -12.55 -10.97
C ILE A 39 -2.78 -11.42 -11.70
N GLY A 40 -2.62 -11.35 -13.02
CA GLY A 40 -3.25 -10.34 -13.87
C GLY A 40 -2.35 -9.97 -15.05
N SER A 41 -2.74 -8.96 -15.82
CA SER A 41 -1.82 -8.29 -16.74
C SER A 41 -1.17 -7.10 -16.06
N ASP A 42 0.06 -6.78 -16.44
CA ASP A 42 0.85 -5.68 -15.89
C ASP A 42 0.07 -4.35 -15.95
N SER A 43 -0.59 -4.06 -17.08
CA SER A 43 -1.40 -2.85 -17.24
C SER A 43 -2.60 -2.80 -16.28
N TYR A 44 -3.24 -3.95 -16.03
CA TYR A 44 -4.33 -4.03 -15.07
C TYR A 44 -3.83 -3.83 -13.64
N ASN A 45 -2.74 -4.50 -13.29
CA ASN A 45 -2.13 -4.45 -11.98
C ASN A 45 -1.58 -3.07 -11.65
N GLN A 46 -0.94 -2.41 -12.62
CA GLN A 46 -0.49 -1.02 -12.50
C GLN A 46 -1.66 -0.11 -12.10
N LYS A 47 -2.75 -0.10 -12.90
CA LYS A 47 -3.96 0.70 -12.60
C LYS A 47 -4.60 0.32 -11.26
N LEU A 48 -4.61 -0.96 -10.91
CA LEU A 48 -5.18 -1.43 -9.63
C LEU A 48 -4.34 -0.94 -8.44
N SER A 49 -3.02 -0.98 -8.56
CA SER A 49 -2.10 -0.52 -7.53
C SER A 49 -2.21 0.98 -7.30
N GLU A 50 -2.28 1.78 -8.38
CA GLU A 50 -2.51 3.23 -8.32
C GLU A 50 -3.84 3.57 -7.63
N LYS A 51 -4.92 2.88 -8.00
CA LYS A 51 -6.24 3.06 -7.37
C LYS A 51 -6.23 2.76 -5.87
N ARG A 52 -5.49 1.73 -5.45
CA ARG A 52 -5.37 1.39 -4.02
C ARG A 52 -4.59 2.46 -3.26
N ALA A 53 -3.50 2.98 -3.82
CA ALA A 53 -2.75 4.08 -3.24
C ALA A 53 -3.59 5.37 -3.16
N ALA A 54 -4.34 5.68 -4.22
CA ALA A 54 -5.29 6.81 -4.24
C ALA A 54 -6.35 6.71 -3.14
N ALA A 55 -6.93 5.52 -2.91
CA ALA A 55 -7.90 5.31 -1.84
C ALA A 55 -7.30 5.56 -0.44
N VAL A 56 -6.03 5.24 -0.22
CA VAL A 56 -5.31 5.58 1.02
C VAL A 56 -5.16 7.09 1.15
N LYS A 57 -4.77 7.78 0.08
CA LYS A 57 -4.68 9.25 0.08
C LYS A 57 -6.02 9.90 0.41
N GLU A 58 -7.08 9.49 -0.27
CA GLU A 58 -8.44 10.00 -0.01
C GLU A 58 -8.84 9.81 1.46
N TYR A 59 -8.54 8.64 2.03
CA TYR A 59 -8.81 8.37 3.43
C TYR A 59 -8.02 9.28 4.38
N LEU A 60 -6.71 9.45 4.16
CA LEU A 60 -5.86 10.30 4.99
C LEU A 60 -6.28 11.77 4.90
N VAL A 61 -6.65 12.23 3.71
CA VAL A 61 -7.17 13.60 3.50
C VAL A 61 -8.50 13.80 4.21
N ALA A 62 -9.41 12.84 4.12
CA ALA A 62 -10.68 12.87 4.87
C ALA A 62 -10.49 12.89 6.39
N LYS A 63 -9.33 12.42 6.89
CA LYS A 63 -8.94 12.43 8.30
C LYS A 63 -8.18 13.70 8.73
N GLY A 64 -7.99 14.64 7.81
CA GLY A 64 -7.42 15.96 8.07
C GLY A 64 -5.95 16.12 7.73
N ILE A 65 -5.32 15.16 7.03
CA ILE A 65 -3.98 15.36 6.47
C ILE A 65 -4.11 16.23 5.21
N GLU A 66 -3.25 17.24 5.06
CA GLU A 66 -3.28 18.11 3.88
C GLU A 66 -2.95 17.31 2.59
N ALA A 67 -3.75 17.50 1.54
CA ALA A 67 -3.64 16.71 0.31
C ALA A 67 -2.32 16.88 -0.45
N ASN A 68 -1.63 18.02 -0.26
CA ASN A 68 -0.31 18.32 -0.80
C ASN A 68 0.82 17.59 -0.05
N ARG A 69 0.56 17.03 1.14
CA ARG A 69 1.52 16.21 1.88
C ARG A 69 1.40 14.73 1.57
N VAL A 70 0.38 14.30 0.82
CA VAL A 70 0.17 12.88 0.51
C VAL A 70 0.40 12.62 -0.98
N TYR A 71 1.44 11.84 -1.26
CA TYR A 71 1.81 11.38 -2.60
C TYR A 71 1.45 9.90 -2.75
N THR A 72 1.15 9.50 -3.97
CA THR A 72 0.72 8.14 -4.29
C THR A 72 1.51 7.61 -5.47
N GLU A 73 1.91 6.35 -5.40
CA GLU A 73 2.54 5.64 -6.49
C GLU A 73 1.93 4.24 -6.62
N GLY A 74 1.78 3.76 -7.85
CA GLY A 74 1.46 2.36 -8.12
C GLY A 74 2.67 1.64 -8.69
N LYS A 75 3.01 0.48 -8.15
CA LYS A 75 4.12 -0.35 -8.64
C LYS A 75 3.65 -1.64 -9.30
N GLY A 76 2.33 -1.89 -9.39
CA GLY A 76 1.79 -3.17 -9.85
C GLY A 76 2.43 -4.35 -9.12
N GLU A 77 2.79 -5.39 -9.87
CA GLU A 77 3.48 -6.59 -9.39
C GLU A 77 5.01 -6.50 -9.36
N THR A 78 5.60 -5.34 -9.68
CA THR A 78 7.05 -5.23 -9.92
C THR A 78 7.93 -5.36 -8.66
N GLN A 79 7.33 -5.27 -7.46
CA GLN A 79 8.03 -5.38 -6.18
C GLN A 79 7.37 -6.43 -5.27
N PRO A 80 7.51 -7.73 -5.61
CA PRO A 80 6.94 -8.82 -4.83
C PRO A 80 7.73 -9.04 -3.53
N VAL A 81 7.02 -9.21 -2.43
CA VAL A 81 7.56 -9.63 -1.12
C VAL A 81 7.70 -11.14 -1.06
N THR A 82 6.81 -11.87 -1.76
CA THR A 82 6.84 -13.34 -1.77
C THR A 82 7.96 -13.93 -2.62
N GLY A 83 8.47 -13.19 -3.62
CA GLY A 83 9.51 -13.66 -4.54
C GLY A 83 9.13 -15.00 -5.18
N ASP A 84 10.05 -15.98 -5.16
CA ASP A 84 9.82 -17.32 -5.71
C ASP A 84 9.07 -18.28 -4.76
N LYS A 85 8.70 -17.85 -3.54
CA LYS A 85 8.13 -18.74 -2.50
C LYS A 85 6.76 -19.30 -2.86
N CYS A 86 6.01 -18.61 -3.72
CA CYS A 86 4.66 -19.00 -4.13
C CYS A 86 4.62 -19.77 -5.46
N GLY A 87 5.76 -20.31 -5.90
CA GLY A 87 5.90 -20.99 -7.18
C GLY A 87 5.72 -20.05 -8.37
N LYS A 88 5.91 -20.59 -9.58
CA LYS A 88 5.90 -19.82 -10.84
C LYS A 88 4.60 -19.91 -11.65
N SER A 89 3.63 -20.71 -11.20
CA SER A 89 2.37 -20.92 -11.93
C SER A 89 1.45 -19.70 -11.79
N ASP A 90 0.97 -19.14 -12.90
CA ASP A 90 -0.04 -18.06 -12.92
C ASP A 90 -1.50 -18.58 -12.83
N LYS A 91 -1.69 -19.91 -12.84
CA LYS A 91 -3.02 -20.49 -12.66
C LYS A 91 -3.58 -20.14 -11.29
N LYS A 92 -4.69 -19.39 -11.29
CA LYS A 92 -5.39 -19.00 -10.07
C LYS A 92 -5.86 -20.26 -9.32
N SER A 93 -5.39 -20.41 -8.10
CA SER A 93 -5.87 -21.40 -7.14
C SER A 93 -5.99 -20.74 -5.77
N LYS A 94 -6.82 -21.30 -4.88
CA LYS A 94 -6.97 -20.77 -3.53
C LYS A 94 -5.63 -20.72 -2.78
N SER A 95 -4.85 -21.80 -2.84
CA SER A 95 -3.54 -21.89 -2.20
C SER A 95 -2.54 -20.87 -2.74
N LEU A 96 -2.54 -20.62 -4.06
CA LEU A 96 -1.70 -19.59 -4.65
C LEU A 96 -2.13 -18.19 -4.20
N ILE A 97 -3.45 -17.94 -4.15
CA ILE A 97 -4.00 -16.67 -3.70
C ILE A 97 -3.60 -16.40 -2.25
N ASP A 98 -3.72 -17.41 -1.39
CA ASP A 98 -3.35 -17.30 0.03
C ASP A 98 -1.85 -17.07 0.18
N CYS A 99 -1.01 -17.76 -0.60
CA CYS A 99 0.44 -17.55 -0.59
C CYS A 99 0.85 -16.14 -1.04
N LEU A 100 0.26 -15.63 -2.12
CA LEU A 100 0.55 -14.31 -2.70
C LEU A 100 -0.10 -13.14 -1.93
N GLN A 101 -0.84 -13.42 -0.86
CA GLN A 101 -1.54 -12.41 -0.08
C GLN A 101 -0.61 -11.28 0.44
N PRO A 102 0.65 -11.53 0.88
CA PRO A 102 1.56 -10.48 1.31
C PRO A 102 1.88 -9.43 0.23
N ASP A 103 1.85 -9.79 -1.06
CA ASP A 103 2.12 -8.85 -2.16
C ASP A 103 0.98 -7.84 -2.37
N ARG A 104 -0.24 -8.20 -1.93
CA ARG A 104 -1.45 -7.37 -2.04
C ARG A 104 -1.53 -6.33 -0.93
N ARG A 105 -0.64 -5.35 -0.96
CA ARG A 105 -0.46 -4.36 0.10
C ARG A 105 -0.40 -2.92 -0.39
N VAL A 106 -0.50 -1.99 0.54
CA VAL A 106 -0.07 -0.61 0.35
C VAL A 106 0.99 -0.31 1.40
N ASP A 107 2.17 0.10 0.96
CA ASP A 107 3.24 0.54 1.84
C ASP A 107 3.09 2.06 2.07
N ILE A 108 3.20 2.49 3.32
CA ILE A 108 3.12 3.89 3.71
C ILE A 108 4.43 4.31 4.35
N GLU A 109 5.06 5.30 3.75
CA GLU A 109 6.24 5.96 4.28
C GLU A 109 5.84 7.35 4.80
N VAL A 110 6.22 7.64 6.04
CA VAL A 110 5.94 8.93 6.69
C VAL A 110 7.27 9.63 6.96
N ILE A 111 7.42 10.79 6.35
CA ILE A 111 8.60 11.65 6.44
C ILE A 111 8.19 12.89 7.22
N GLY A 112 8.95 13.20 8.26
CA GLY A 112 8.73 14.36 9.10
C GLY A 112 9.76 14.43 10.23
N THR A 113 9.73 15.56 10.92
CA THR A 113 10.60 15.85 12.05
C THR A 113 9.81 15.88 13.35
N LYS A 114 10.45 15.49 14.46
CA LYS A 114 9.84 15.63 15.79
C LYS A 114 9.82 17.09 16.23
#